data_AF-A0A165VM84-F1
#
_entry.id   AF-A0A165VM84-F1
#
_cell.length_a   1.000
_cell.length_b   1.000
_cell.length_c   1.000
_cell.angle_alpha   90.00
_cell.angle_beta   90.00
_cell.angle_gamma   90.00
#
_symmetry.space_group_name_H-M   'P 1'
#
loop_
_entity.id
_entity.type
_entity.pdbx_description
1 polymer ?
#
loop_
_entity_poly.entity_id
_entity_poly.type
_entity_poly.pdbx_seq_one_letter_code
_entity_poly.pdbx_strand_id
1 'polypeptide(L)'
;MAAKGDGHSMLIGVALHKGMDVSAVGYHWALVMHPQTYDAPLVRTYELVNRDDNGRPTAWKTRFSQKPLYGSTRLVGVVHVGRVSASENDLDEFFSGFGPEREDYPTGGRGWTSIGWVLRCIRYLEMSDLLPLQLTDDEIFVKVLQLGILMEEMPSRGQGAAVPRTNL
;
A
#
# COMPACT_ATOMS: atom_id res chain seq x y z
N MET A 1 -6.64 24.75 18.12
CA MET A 1 -5.45 24.09 18.70
C MET A 1 -4.95 23.08 17.69
N ALA A 2 -3.87 23.41 16.97
CA ALA A 2 -3.25 22.49 16.03
C ALA A 2 -2.34 21.54 16.82
N ALA A 3 -2.62 20.24 16.77
CA ALA A 3 -1.70 19.25 17.30
C ALA A 3 -0.39 19.35 16.51
N LYS A 4 0.69 19.74 17.18
CA LYS A 4 2.06 19.44 16.73
C LYS A 4 2.11 17.92 16.61
N GLY A 5 2.03 17.40 15.39
CA GLY A 5 2.34 16.01 15.14
C GLY A 5 3.83 15.87 15.34
N ASP A 6 4.24 15.34 16.49
CA ASP A 6 5.61 14.86 16.67
C ASP A 6 5.85 13.88 15.51
N GLY A 7 6.90 14.11 14.71
CA GLY A 7 7.22 13.38 13.47
C GLY A 7 7.60 11.91 13.67
N HIS A 8 7.04 11.27 14.69
CA HIS A 8 7.33 9.92 15.15
C HIS A 8 6.17 8.96 14.89
N SER A 9 5.13 9.36 14.15
CA SER A 9 4.08 8.43 13.76
C SER A 9 3.61 8.62 12.32
N MET A 10 3.38 7.50 11.65
CA MET A 10 3.02 7.44 10.23
C MET A 10 1.76 6.61 10.06
N LEU A 11 0.79 7.12 9.29
CA LEU A 11 -0.32 6.31 8.82
C LEU A 11 0.19 5.35 7.74
N ILE A 12 -0.16 4.08 7.84
CA ILE A 12 0.15 3.03 6.86
C ILE A 12 -1.14 2.53 6.23
N GLY A 13 -1.15 2.44 4.91
CA GLY A 13 -2.32 2.03 4.13
C GLY A 13 -1.93 1.17 2.93
N VAL A 14 -2.90 0.47 2.37
CA VAL A 14 -2.81 -0.22 1.08
C VAL A 14 -3.61 0.57 0.05
N ALA A 15 -2.92 1.19 -0.90
CA ALA A 15 -3.56 1.82 -2.04
C ALA A 15 -3.85 0.78 -3.13
N LEU A 16 -5.11 0.72 -3.56
CA LEU A 16 -5.61 -0.21 -4.56
C LEU A 16 -5.73 0.47 -5.90
N HIS A 17 -5.07 -0.08 -6.92
CA HIS A 17 -5.09 0.45 -8.29
C HIS A 17 -5.64 -0.57 -9.28
N LYS A 18 -6.49 -0.13 -10.22
CA LYS A 18 -6.99 -0.97 -11.30
C LYS A 18 -5.86 -1.44 -12.23
N GLY A 19 -5.81 -2.75 -12.51
CA GLY A 19 -5.27 -3.31 -13.74
C GLY A 19 -3.75 -3.36 -13.92
N MET A 20 -2.96 -3.77 -12.91
CA MET A 20 -1.52 -4.01 -13.13
C MET A 20 -0.97 -5.38 -12.72
N ASP A 21 -1.74 -6.29 -12.12
CA ASP A 21 -1.20 -7.60 -11.69
C ASP A 21 -1.72 -8.79 -12.49
N VAL A 22 -0.87 -9.81 -12.65
CA VAL A 22 -0.97 -10.93 -13.63
C VAL A 22 -1.93 -12.04 -13.18
N SER A 23 -2.81 -11.80 -12.22
CA SER A 23 -3.83 -12.77 -11.82
C SER A 23 -5.22 -12.15 -11.84
N ALA A 24 -6.21 -12.94 -12.20
CA ALA A 24 -7.59 -12.54 -12.51
C ALA A 24 -8.39 -11.91 -11.34
N VAL A 25 -7.72 -11.54 -10.25
CA VAL A 25 -8.27 -10.98 -9.00
C VAL A 25 -7.22 -9.96 -8.53
N GLY A 26 -7.33 -8.65 -8.61
CA GLY A 26 -8.42 -7.71 -8.87
C GLY A 26 -7.90 -6.27 -8.74
N TYR A 27 -6.74 -6.06 -8.08
CA TYR A 27 -6.05 -4.76 -7.96
C TYR A 27 -4.53 -4.95 -7.93
N HIS A 28 -3.81 -3.89 -8.29
CA HIS A 28 -2.41 -3.72 -7.94
C HIS A 28 -2.32 -3.01 -6.58
N TRP A 29 -1.53 -3.57 -5.67
CA TRP A 29 -1.40 -3.07 -4.31
C TRP A 29 -0.12 -2.27 -4.17
N ALA A 30 -0.23 -1.10 -3.56
CA ALA A 30 0.92 -0.31 -3.15
C ALA A 30 0.81 0.01 -1.66
N LEU A 31 1.94 -0.03 -0.96
CA LEU A 31 2.02 0.44 0.42
C LEU A 31 2.13 1.96 0.40
N VAL A 32 1.26 2.65 1.14
CA VAL A 32 1.25 4.11 1.22
C VAL A 32 1.42 4.59 2.64
N MET A 33 2.14 5.70 2.80
CA MET A 33 2.29 6.33 4.10
C MET A 33 2.33 7.85 4.06
N HIS A 34 1.82 8.43 5.15
CA HIS A 34 1.88 9.87 5.42
C HIS A 34 1.65 10.11 6.91
N PRO A 35 2.22 11.17 7.54
CA PRO A 35 2.03 11.36 8.98
C PRO A 35 0.57 11.73 9.36
N GLN A 36 -0.13 12.46 8.50
CA GLN A 36 -1.49 12.98 8.81
C GLN A 36 -2.65 12.48 7.92
N THR A 37 -2.49 12.34 6.60
CA THR A 37 -3.61 12.00 5.69
C THR A 37 -3.12 11.50 4.33
N TYR A 38 -3.93 10.67 3.67
CA TYR A 38 -3.69 10.21 2.29
C TYR A 38 -4.12 11.21 1.20
N ASP A 39 -4.78 12.31 1.57
CA ASP A 39 -5.11 13.40 0.64
C ASP A 39 -3.96 14.38 0.44
N ALA A 40 -2.83 14.17 1.12
CA ALA A 40 -1.71 15.08 1.08
C ALA A 40 -1.06 15.13 -0.32
N PRO A 41 -0.42 16.25 -0.68
CA PRO A 41 0.28 16.37 -1.96
C PRO A 41 1.50 15.44 -2.06
N LEU A 42 2.00 14.94 -0.94
CA LEU A 42 3.25 14.19 -0.86
C LEU A 42 3.04 12.87 -0.10
N VAL A 43 2.14 12.02 -0.59
CA VAL A 43 2.01 10.66 -0.06
C VAL A 43 3.14 9.81 -0.60
N ARG A 44 3.86 9.13 0.30
CA ARG A 44 4.91 8.18 -0.05
C ARG A 44 4.27 6.86 -0.44
N THR A 45 4.68 6.33 -1.58
CA THR A 45 4.14 5.10 -2.18
C THR A 45 5.29 4.16 -2.51
N TYR A 46 5.20 2.93 -2.00
CA TYR A 46 6.10 1.83 -2.30
C TYR A 46 5.32 0.72 -2.97
N GLU A 47 5.82 0.22 -4.07
CA GLU A 47 5.15 -0.83 -4.84
C GLU A 47 6.19 -1.74 -5.50
N LEU A 48 5.82 -3.00 -5.68
CA LEU A 48 6.58 -3.92 -6.49
C LEU A 48 5.98 -3.92 -7.91
N VAL A 49 6.80 -3.59 -8.91
CA VAL A 49 6.37 -3.47 -10.31
C VAL A 49 7.22 -4.36 -11.20
N ASN A 50 6.60 -4.92 -12.23
CA ASN A 50 7.28 -5.65 -13.30
C ASN A 50 7.06 -4.99 -14.67
N ARG A 51 6.74 -3.69 -14.69
CA ARG A 51 6.57 -2.92 -15.92
C ARG A 51 7.32 -1.60 -15.85
N ASP A 52 7.83 -1.15 -16.99
CA ASP A 52 8.36 0.20 -17.15
C ASP A 52 7.24 1.24 -17.30
N ASP A 53 7.61 2.51 -17.44
CA ASP A 53 6.67 3.62 -17.60
C ASP A 53 5.86 3.56 -18.91
N ASN A 54 6.35 2.79 -19.90
CA ASN A 54 5.65 2.50 -21.15
C ASN A 54 4.77 1.23 -21.06
N GLY A 55 4.67 0.62 -19.88
CA GLY A 55 3.91 -0.61 -19.64
C GLY A 55 4.58 -1.88 -20.17
N ARG A 56 5.84 -1.82 -20.62
CA ARG A 56 6.57 -3.00 -21.11
C ARG A 56 6.99 -3.89 -19.95
N PRO A 57 6.88 -5.22 -20.07
CA PRO A 57 7.37 -6.14 -19.04
C PRO A 57 8.86 -5.94 -18.75
N THR A 58 9.22 -6.02 -17.46
CA THR A 58 10.57 -5.92 -16.91
C THR A 58 10.73 -6.92 -15.78
N ALA A 59 11.96 -7.12 -15.28
CA ALA A 59 12.15 -7.83 -14.02
C ALA A 59 11.41 -7.11 -12.88
N TRP A 60 10.97 -7.87 -11.86
CA TRP A 60 10.39 -7.28 -10.67
C TRP A 60 11.38 -6.31 -10.02
N LYS A 61 10.90 -5.14 -9.63
CA LYS A 61 11.67 -4.14 -8.91
C LYS A 61 10.76 -3.36 -7.97
N THR A 62 11.33 -2.88 -6.88
CA THR A 62 10.66 -1.91 -6.01
C THR A 62 10.68 -0.53 -6.66
N ARG A 63 9.55 0.16 -6.63
CA ARG A 63 9.44 1.56 -7.03
C ARG A 63 8.99 2.38 -5.82
N PHE A 64 9.70 3.47 -5.61
CA PHE A 64 9.32 4.53 -4.68
C PHE A 64 8.81 5.74 -5.46
N SER A 65 7.76 6.38 -4.94
CA SER A 65 7.35 7.69 -5.41
C SER A 65 6.73 8.52 -4.28
N GLN A 66 6.80 9.84 -4.43
CA GLN A 66 6.18 10.80 -3.51
C GLN A 66 5.35 11.79 -4.33
N LYS A 67 4.04 11.60 -4.31
CA LYS A 67 3.09 12.33 -5.17
C LYS A 67 1.68 12.26 -4.57
N PRO A 68 0.74 13.11 -4.99
CA PRO A 68 -0.64 12.96 -4.53
C PRO A 68 -1.25 11.65 -5.04
N LEU A 69 -2.08 11.03 -4.22
CA LEU A 69 -2.92 9.90 -4.64
C LEU A 69 -4.16 10.39 -5.43
N TYR A 70 -4.69 11.55 -5.06
CA TYR A 70 -5.82 12.15 -5.77
C TYR A 70 -5.44 12.49 -7.22
N GLY A 71 -6.41 12.36 -8.13
CA GLY A 71 -6.22 12.59 -9.56
C GLY A 71 -5.74 11.37 -10.36
N SER A 72 -5.35 10.27 -9.69
CA SER A 72 -5.12 8.99 -10.37
C SER A 72 -6.45 8.38 -10.83
N THR A 73 -6.64 8.21 -12.14
CA THR A 73 -7.84 7.57 -12.70
C THR A 73 -7.92 6.07 -12.44
N ARG A 74 -6.83 5.47 -11.93
CA ARG A 74 -6.75 4.05 -11.60
C ARG A 74 -6.92 3.77 -10.11
N LEU A 75 -6.82 4.79 -9.26
CA LEU A 75 -6.96 4.61 -7.82
C LEU A 75 -8.41 4.25 -7.49
N VAL A 76 -8.58 3.14 -6.77
CA VAL A 76 -9.85 2.71 -6.19
C VAL A 76 -10.02 3.34 -4.81
N GLY A 77 -8.98 3.30 -3.99
CA GLY A 77 -8.97 3.87 -2.65
C GLY A 77 -7.82 3.35 -1.82
N VAL A 78 -7.82 3.70 -0.53
CA VAL A 78 -6.83 3.27 0.45
C VAL A 78 -7.51 2.50 1.57
N VAL A 79 -7.08 1.25 1.80
CA VAL A 79 -7.41 0.52 3.02
C VAL A 79 -6.39 0.91 4.08
N HIS A 80 -6.82 1.68 5.08
CA HIS A 80 -5.99 2.08 6.21
C HIS A 80 -5.69 0.86 7.08
N VAL A 81 -4.41 0.55 7.23
CA VAL A 81 -3.94 -0.61 7.98
C VAL A 81 -3.72 -0.24 9.45
N GLY A 82 -3.15 0.94 9.71
CA GLY A 82 -2.95 1.43 11.06
C GLY A 82 -1.97 2.59 11.14
N ARG A 83 -1.61 2.97 12.36
CA ARG A 83 -0.58 3.98 12.64
C ARG A 83 0.62 3.33 13.29
N VAL A 84 1.79 3.57 12.72
CA VAL A 84 3.07 3.05 13.21
C VAL A 84 3.81 4.17 13.94
N SER A 85 4.40 3.87 15.10
CA SER A 85 5.22 4.79 15.89
C SER A 85 6.69 4.78 15.44
N ALA A 86 6.94 5.11 14.17
CA ALA A 86 8.28 5.25 13.59
C ALA A 86 8.37 6.54 12.77
N SER A 87 9.57 7.07 12.59
CA SER A 87 9.77 8.23 11.72
C SER A 87 9.66 7.84 10.24
N GLU A 88 9.48 8.85 9.40
CA GLU A 88 9.48 8.67 7.94
C GLU A 88 10.79 8.03 7.45
N ASN A 89 11.94 8.47 7.97
CA ASN A 89 13.25 7.95 7.57
C ASN A 89 13.45 6.49 7.99
N ASP A 90 13.00 6.12 9.18
CA ASP A 90 13.11 4.74 9.66
C ASP A 90 12.28 3.80 8.77
N LEU A 91 11.07 4.23 8.39
CA LEU A 91 10.21 3.47 7.49
C LEU A 91 10.75 3.43 6.05
N ASP A 92 11.36 4.52 5.58
CA ASP A 92 12.05 4.53 4.28
C ASP A 92 13.16 3.50 4.20
N GLU A 93 14.03 3.47 5.22
CA GLU A 93 15.13 2.51 5.32
C GLU A 93 14.58 1.08 5.42
N PHE A 94 13.55 0.89 6.26
CA PHE A 94 12.87 -0.39 6.41
C PHE A 94 12.31 -0.89 5.08
N PHE A 95 11.48 -0.10 4.38
CA PHE A 95 10.84 -0.52 3.14
C PHE A 95 11.83 -0.70 1.97
N SER A 96 12.88 0.11 1.92
CA SER A 96 13.95 -0.01 0.92
C SER A 96 14.72 -1.33 1.03
N GLY A 97 14.71 -1.97 2.20
CA GLY A 97 15.30 -3.28 2.43
C GLY A 97 14.52 -4.47 1.83
N PHE A 98 13.30 -4.26 1.33
CA PHE A 98 12.45 -5.33 0.79
C PHE A 98 12.52 -5.41 -0.73
N GLY A 99 13.57 -6.03 -1.27
CA GLY A 99 13.66 -6.36 -2.69
C GLY A 99 13.00 -7.70 -3.06
N PRO A 100 12.69 -7.94 -4.35
CA PRO A 100 12.21 -9.24 -4.83
C PRO A 100 13.28 -10.34 -4.74
N GLU A 101 14.55 -9.99 -4.55
CA GLU A 101 15.67 -10.94 -4.40
C GLU A 101 15.66 -11.68 -3.04
N ARG A 102 14.93 -11.18 -2.04
CA ARG A 102 14.90 -11.78 -0.69
C ARG A 102 13.81 -12.86 -0.62
N GLU A 103 14.21 -14.14 -0.60
CA GLU A 103 13.30 -15.31 -0.62
C GLU A 103 12.76 -15.76 0.75
N ASP A 104 12.95 -14.96 1.78
CA ASP A 104 12.55 -15.18 3.18
C ASP A 104 11.05 -14.98 3.45
N TYR A 105 10.23 -14.83 2.42
CA TYR A 105 8.78 -14.72 2.54
C TYR A 105 8.06 -15.69 1.59
N PRO A 106 7.12 -16.51 2.07
CA PRO A 106 6.49 -17.55 1.27
C PRO A 106 5.57 -16.95 0.20
N THR A 107 5.96 -17.07 -1.07
CA THR A 107 5.12 -16.66 -2.21
C THR A 107 4.06 -17.71 -2.60
N GLY A 108 3.98 -18.81 -1.84
CA GLY A 108 3.09 -19.94 -2.16
C GLY A 108 3.37 -20.59 -3.51
N GLY A 109 4.60 -20.47 -4.02
CA GLY A 109 5.02 -21.00 -5.33
C GLY A 109 4.54 -20.21 -6.54
N ARG A 110 3.88 -19.05 -6.34
CA ARG A 110 3.33 -18.22 -7.43
C ARG A 110 4.28 -17.13 -7.92
N GLY A 111 5.47 -17.05 -7.32
CA GLY A 111 6.41 -15.95 -7.55
C GLY A 111 5.93 -14.63 -6.95
N TRP A 112 6.66 -13.56 -7.22
CA TRP A 112 6.35 -12.24 -6.70
C TRP A 112 5.12 -11.62 -7.37
N THR A 113 4.33 -10.92 -6.57
CA THR A 113 3.23 -10.03 -6.98
C THR A 113 3.27 -8.77 -6.12
N SER A 114 2.57 -7.71 -6.55
CA SER A 114 2.46 -6.50 -5.73
C SER A 114 1.75 -6.79 -4.39
N ILE A 115 0.73 -7.65 -4.42
CA ILE A 115 -0.02 -8.12 -3.25
C ILE A 115 0.92 -8.84 -2.27
N GLY A 116 1.66 -9.84 -2.74
CA GLY A 116 2.57 -10.62 -1.88
C GLY A 116 3.66 -9.76 -1.26
N TRP A 117 4.16 -8.75 -2.00
CA TRP A 117 5.14 -7.80 -1.47
C TRP A 117 4.56 -6.86 -0.42
N VAL A 118 3.33 -6.36 -0.60
CA VAL A 118 2.65 -5.52 0.41
C VAL A 118 2.31 -6.33 1.66
N LEU A 119 1.78 -7.55 1.52
CA LEU A 119 1.52 -8.44 2.66
C LEU A 119 2.80 -8.74 3.46
N ARG A 120 3.91 -8.98 2.76
CA ARG A 120 5.22 -9.10 3.40
C ARG A 120 5.56 -7.86 4.22
N CYS A 121 5.46 -6.66 3.65
CA CYS A 121 5.77 -5.43 4.38
C CYS A 121 4.92 -5.29 5.64
N ILE A 122 3.61 -5.57 5.53
CA ILE A 122 2.68 -5.53 6.66
C ILE A 122 3.06 -6.55 7.74
N ARG A 123 3.37 -7.79 7.36
CA ARG A 123 3.78 -8.84 8.31
C ARG A 123 5.08 -8.49 9.03
N TYR A 124 6.03 -7.89 8.33
CA TYR A 124 7.30 -7.47 8.94
C TYR A 124 7.11 -6.26 9.88
N LEU A 125 6.16 -5.37 9.62
CA LEU A 125 5.78 -4.33 10.59
C LEU A 125 5.18 -4.93 11.86
N GLU A 126 4.32 -5.94 11.71
CA GLU A 126 3.73 -6.67 12.85
C GLU A 126 4.78 -7.42 13.65
N MET A 127 5.69 -8.16 13.00
CA MET A 127 6.80 -8.86 13.64
C MET A 127 7.80 -7.91 14.33
N SER A 128 7.81 -6.63 13.95
CA SER A 128 8.63 -5.60 14.58
C SER A 128 7.89 -4.87 15.72
N ASP A 129 6.72 -5.38 16.15
CA ASP A 129 5.83 -4.77 17.14
C ASP A 129 5.37 -3.34 16.80
N LEU A 130 5.50 -2.95 15.54
CA LEU A 130 5.11 -1.61 15.06
C LEU A 130 3.63 -1.52 14.72
N LEU A 131 2.99 -2.67 14.48
CA LEU A 131 1.62 -2.75 13.99
C LEU A 131 0.93 -4.03 14.52
N PRO A 132 0.07 -3.94 15.54
CA PRO A 132 -0.52 -5.12 16.19
C PRO A 132 -1.71 -5.69 15.39
N LEU A 133 -1.47 -6.18 14.17
CA LEU A 133 -2.50 -6.83 13.35
C LEU A 133 -2.69 -8.28 13.80
N GLN A 134 -3.81 -8.60 14.44
CA GLN A 134 -4.15 -9.99 14.77
C GLN A 134 -4.82 -10.71 13.60
N LEU A 135 -4.26 -10.58 12.40
CA LEU A 135 -4.80 -11.15 11.16
C LEU A 135 -3.75 -11.96 10.40
N THR A 136 -4.18 -13.07 9.82
CA THR A 136 -3.40 -13.87 8.87
C THR A 136 -3.29 -13.16 7.52
N ASP A 137 -2.31 -13.56 6.70
CA ASP A 137 -2.12 -12.96 5.36
C ASP A 137 -3.36 -13.18 4.47
N ASP A 138 -4.00 -14.35 4.60
CA ASP A 138 -5.24 -14.67 3.90
C ASP A 138 -6.42 -13.79 4.36
N GLU A 139 -6.54 -13.52 5.66
CA GLU A 139 -7.58 -12.63 6.19
C GLU A 139 -7.38 -11.20 5.71
N ILE A 140 -6.14 -10.70 5.71
CA ILE A 140 -5.81 -9.38 5.16
C ILE A 140 -6.14 -9.34 3.66
N PHE A 141 -5.72 -10.37 2.91
CA PHE A 141 -6.01 -10.49 1.48
C PHE A 141 -7.51 -10.40 1.18
N VAL A 142 -8.32 -11.23 1.84
CA VAL A 142 -9.77 -11.29 1.64
C VAL A 142 -10.42 -9.96 2.03
N LYS A 143 -10.07 -9.39 3.19
CA LYS A 143 -10.66 -8.13 3.66
C LYS A 143 -10.33 -6.96 2.74
N VAL A 144 -9.07 -6.77 2.37
CA VAL A 144 -8.67 -5.68 1.48
C VAL A 144 -9.33 -5.82 0.11
N LEU A 145 -9.46 -7.04 -0.42
CA LEU A 145 -10.16 -7.28 -1.68
C LEU A 145 -11.65 -6.89 -1.59
N GLN A 146 -12.35 -7.33 -0.54
CA GLN A 146 -13.76 -6.98 -0.30
C GLN A 146 -13.96 -5.47 -0.16
N LEU A 147 -13.08 -4.81 0.60
CA LEU A 147 -13.10 -3.37 0.80
C LEU A 147 -12.81 -2.62 -0.51
N GLY A 148 -11.92 -3.14 -1.35
CA GLY A 148 -11.67 -2.64 -2.69
C GLY A 148 -12.94 -2.64 -3.56
N ILE A 149 -13.64 -3.78 -3.62
CA ILE A 149 -14.90 -3.92 -4.37
C ILE A 149 -15.94 -2.91 -3.85
N LEU A 150 -16.11 -2.81 -2.53
CA LEU A 150 -17.03 -1.85 -1.92
C LEU A 150 -16.70 -0.40 -2.30
N MET A 151 -15.41 -0.03 -2.33
CA MET A 151 -14.99 1.31 -2.73
C MET A 151 -15.25 1.61 -4.21
N GLU A 152 -15.21 0.61 -5.08
CA GLU A 152 -15.56 0.77 -6.50
C GLU A 152 -17.06 0.96 -6.73
N GLU A 153 -17.90 0.33 -5.91
CA GLU A 153 -19.35 0.43 -5.98
C GLU A 153 -19.89 1.75 -5.40
N MET A 154 -19.10 2.45 -4.59
CA MET A 154 -19.48 3.77 -4.07
C MET A 154 -19.57 4.78 -5.23
N PRO A 155 -20.68 5.54 -5.37
CA PRO A 155 -20.81 6.53 -6.44
C PRO A 155 -19.65 7.51 -6.37
N SER A 156 -18.90 7.65 -7.47
CA SER A 156 -17.79 8.59 -7.62
C SER A 156 -18.24 9.98 -7.21
N ARG A 157 -17.96 10.39 -5.96
CA ARG A 157 -18.14 11.79 -5.56
C ARG A 157 -17.20 12.60 -6.46
N GLY A 158 -17.74 13.66 -7.06
CA GLY A 158 -17.18 14.34 -8.24
C GLY A 158 -15.71 14.76 -8.16
N GLN A 159 -15.18 15.17 -9.32
CA GLN A 159 -13.80 15.63 -9.50
C GLN A 159 -13.41 16.66 -8.43
N GLY A 160 -12.48 16.27 -7.55
CA GLY A 160 -12.07 17.02 -6.35
C GLY A 160 -12.32 16.29 -5.03
N ALA A 161 -12.95 15.11 -5.05
CA ALA A 161 -13.24 14.33 -3.85
C ALA A 161 -11.97 13.76 -3.19
N ALA A 162 -11.98 13.78 -1.86
CA ALA A 162 -10.99 13.13 -1.00
C ALA A 162 -10.77 11.66 -1.40
N VAL A 163 -9.55 11.16 -1.16
CA VAL A 163 -9.18 9.76 -1.42
C VAL A 163 -10.17 8.84 -0.66
N PRO A 164 -10.89 7.95 -1.38
CA PRO A 164 -11.73 6.95 -0.72
C PRO A 164 -10.90 6.13 0.24
N ARG A 165 -11.36 5.99 1.48
CA ARG A 165 -10.62 5.30 2.52
C ARG A 165 -11.53 4.52 3.45
N THR A 166 -11.05 3.38 3.90
CA THR A 166 -11.72 2.51 4.88
C THR A 166 -10.68 1.83 5.75
N ASN A 167 -11.04 1.43 6.97
CA ASN A 167 -10.11 0.71 7.86
C ASN A 167 -10.11 -0.79 7.51
N LEU A 168 -8.97 -1.44 7.73
CA LEU A 168 -8.78 -2.88 7.63
C LEU A 168 -9.53 -3.65 8.74
#